data_AF-A0A7S2W198-F1
#
_entry.id   AF-A0A7S2W198-F1
#
_cell.length_a   1.000
_cell.length_b   1.000
_cell.length_c   1.000
_cell.angle_alpha   90.00
_cell.angle_beta   90.00
_cell.angle_gamma   90.00
#
_symmetry.space_group_name_H-M   'P 1'
#
loop_
_entity.id
_entity.type
_entity.pdbx_description
1 polymer ?
#
loop_
_entity_poly.entity_id
_entity_poly.type
_entity_poly.pdbx_seq_one_letter_code
_entity_poly.pdbx_strand_id
1 'polypeptide(L)'
;TYKADLRSMACDETESKNVFLSNIAREVNSLDVEPKDESKLSPEKVENGKTSVVKNSFKLVSIDVDFAKVHQIVDAMRKVDDSLSSFIDMIRELTKRRADEEGIVADDSLMHDRFIKNTHLTLAHCSQMSQQEMLATFEIIDGKSVDIFVNSFFFNKSIAAFSISAAGTTSDGILVPRSANEFPHITIFCAKGISSRNANDLPKAVENGTAQRVILEHPLKLQGTISFWKS
;
A
#
# COMPACT_ATOMS: atom_id res chain seq x y z
N THR A 1 18.54 39.68 16.52
CA THR A 1 18.02 38.38 16.96
C THR A 1 17.96 37.37 15.80
N TYR A 2 19.05 37.24 15.03
CA TYR A 2 19.13 36.35 13.85
C TYR A 2 20.28 35.33 13.93
N LYS A 3 21.18 35.45 14.93
CA LYS A 3 22.31 34.52 15.11
C LYS A 3 21.95 33.26 15.90
N ALA A 4 20.79 33.22 16.56
CA ALA A 4 20.34 32.06 17.33
C ALA A 4 19.75 30.96 16.42
N ASP A 5 19.01 31.33 15.38
CA ASP A 5 18.34 30.38 14.48
C ASP A 5 19.29 29.64 13.53
N LEU A 6 20.43 30.23 13.16
CA LEU A 6 21.41 29.55 12.30
C LEU A 6 22.14 28.40 13.04
N ARG A 7 22.15 28.37 14.36
CA ARG A 7 22.74 27.28 15.14
C ARG A 7 21.79 26.10 15.33
N SER A 8 20.47 26.28 15.22
CA SER A 8 19.51 25.18 15.32
C SER A 8 19.26 24.45 14.00
N MET A 9 19.81 24.95 12.89
CA MET A 9 19.74 24.33 11.55
C MET A 9 21.01 23.58 11.15
N ALA A 10 22.07 23.65 11.95
CA ALA A 10 23.24 22.81 11.76
C ALA A 10 22.95 21.45 12.41
N CYS A 11 22.85 20.39 11.60
CA CYS A 11 22.90 19.02 12.13
C CYS A 11 24.12 18.89 13.03
N ASP A 12 23.96 18.25 14.18
CA ASP A 12 25.05 17.98 15.10
C ASP A 12 26.16 17.25 14.32
N GLU A 13 27.35 17.84 14.30
CA GLU A 13 28.51 17.30 13.61
C GLU A 13 28.86 15.91 14.14
N THR A 14 28.53 15.65 15.41
CA THR A 14 28.66 14.35 16.06
C THR A 14 27.73 13.31 15.46
N GLU A 15 26.46 13.68 15.22
CA GLU A 15 25.45 12.80 14.63
C GLU A 15 25.78 12.48 13.16
N SER A 16 26.19 13.49 12.40
CA SER A 16 26.63 13.32 11.01
C SER A 16 27.88 12.43 10.90
N LYS A 17 28.84 12.60 11.82
CA LYS A 17 30.05 11.78 11.91
C LYS A 17 29.74 10.34 12.29
N ASN A 18 28.79 10.11 13.20
CA ASN A 18 28.38 8.77 13.60
C ASN A 18 27.71 8.00 12.46
N VAL A 19 26.81 8.66 11.70
CA VAL A 19 26.16 8.08 10.51
C VAL A 19 27.19 7.76 9.42
N PHE A 20 28.15 8.65 9.20
CA PHE A 20 29.21 8.42 8.22
C PHE A 20 30.12 7.24 8.62
N LEU A 21 30.56 7.19 9.89
CA LEU A 21 31.40 6.11 10.39
C LEU A 21 30.68 4.76 10.41
N SER A 22 29.38 4.72 10.72
CA SER A 22 28.60 3.47 10.64
C SER A 22 28.48 2.96 9.20
N ASN A 23 28.35 3.87 8.23
CA ASN A 23 28.28 3.50 6.82
C ASN A 23 29.61 2.96 6.30
N ILE A 24 30.74 3.56 6.70
CA ILE A 24 32.07 3.03 6.35
C ILE A 24 32.34 1.68 7.03
N ALA A 25 32.04 1.53 8.32
CA ALA A 25 32.26 0.27 9.03
C ALA A 25 31.46 -0.89 8.40
N ARG A 26 30.25 -0.61 7.91
CA ARG A 26 29.41 -1.58 7.19
C ARG A 26 30.04 -2.01 5.86
N GLU A 27 30.66 -1.08 5.13
CA GLU A 27 31.28 -1.36 3.83
C GLU A 27 32.66 -2.02 3.96
N VAL A 28 33.40 -1.73 5.02
CA VAL A 28 34.67 -2.43 5.30
C VAL A 28 34.39 -3.89 5.70
N ASN A 29 33.36 -4.13 6.52
CA ASN A 29 32.97 -5.49 6.90
C ASN A 29 32.38 -6.32 5.75
N SER A 30 31.93 -5.69 4.66
CA SER A 30 31.45 -6.42 3.47
C SER A 30 32.60 -6.86 2.53
N LEU A 31 33.81 -6.34 2.74
CA LEU A 31 34.99 -6.64 1.92
C LEU A 31 35.91 -7.72 2.52
N ASP A 32 35.77 -8.06 3.80
CA ASP A 32 36.63 -9.04 4.53
C ASP A 32 36.18 -10.51 4.42
N VAL A 33 35.50 -10.89 3.33
CA VAL A 33 35.24 -12.30 3.03
C VAL A 33 36.44 -12.88 2.27
N GLU A 34 37.43 -13.39 3.00
CA GLU A 34 38.52 -14.17 2.39
C GLU A 34 37.98 -15.43 1.68
N PRO A 35 38.46 -15.77 0.47
CA PRO A 35 38.06 -16.98 -0.21
C PRO A 35 38.84 -18.18 0.33
N LYS A 36 38.16 -19.12 1.02
CA LYS A 36 38.74 -20.43 1.36
C LYS A 36 38.61 -21.41 0.21
N ASP A 37 39.74 -21.52 -0.48
CA ASP A 37 40.35 -22.60 -1.26
C ASP A 37 39.59 -23.94 -1.41
N GLU A 38 39.54 -24.41 -2.66
CA GLU A 38 39.15 -25.76 -3.05
C GLU A 38 40.30 -26.75 -2.74
N SER A 39 39.99 -27.92 -2.14
CA SER A 39 40.28 -29.23 -2.76
C SER A 39 40.18 -30.44 -1.79
N LYS A 40 39.54 -31.48 -2.33
CA LYS A 40 39.73 -32.94 -2.13
C LYS A 40 38.91 -33.76 -1.09
N LEU A 41 38.26 -34.78 -1.68
CA LEU A 41 38.05 -36.18 -1.27
C LEU A 41 36.67 -36.64 -0.72
N SER A 42 35.82 -37.08 -1.67
CA SER A 42 35.05 -38.34 -1.75
C SER A 42 33.90 -38.67 -0.76
N PRO A 43 32.92 -39.51 -1.17
CA PRO A 43 31.52 -39.36 -0.79
C PRO A 43 31.03 -40.40 0.22
N GLU A 44 30.30 -39.95 1.25
CA GLU A 44 29.39 -40.81 2.00
C GLU A 44 28.05 -40.11 2.26
N LYS A 45 27.01 -40.93 2.11
CA LYS A 45 25.58 -40.62 2.19
C LYS A 45 25.23 -39.89 3.49
N VAL A 46 24.58 -38.72 3.37
CA VAL A 46 23.64 -38.24 4.38
C VAL A 46 22.43 -37.63 3.69
N GLU A 47 21.28 -37.96 4.25
CA GLU A 47 19.93 -37.78 3.75
C GLU A 47 19.61 -36.37 3.27
N ASN A 48 18.78 -36.32 2.21
CA ASN A 48 18.15 -35.14 1.65
C ASN A 48 17.24 -34.44 2.67
N GLY A 49 17.84 -33.69 3.58
CA GLY A 49 17.18 -32.58 4.28
C GLY A 49 17.30 -31.33 3.42
N LYS A 50 16.48 -31.18 2.37
CA LYS A 50 16.24 -29.87 1.77
C LYS A 50 15.46 -29.03 2.78
N THR A 51 16.16 -28.44 3.73
CA THR A 51 15.68 -27.22 4.38
C THR A 51 15.75 -26.13 3.33
N SER A 52 14.73 -26.07 2.47
CA SER A 52 14.43 -24.85 1.74
C SER A 52 14.13 -23.81 2.81
N VAL A 53 15.13 -23.02 3.20
CA VAL A 53 14.87 -21.76 3.90
C VAL A 53 14.11 -20.94 2.88
N VAL A 54 12.79 -21.01 2.95
CA VAL A 54 11.91 -20.08 2.24
C VAL A 54 12.27 -18.74 2.84
N LYS A 55 13.14 -17.98 2.17
CA LYS A 55 13.30 -16.55 2.43
C LYS A 55 11.92 -15.95 2.16
N ASN A 56 11.14 -15.75 3.22
CA ASN A 56 9.87 -15.03 3.14
C ASN A 56 10.18 -13.67 2.54
N SER A 57 9.82 -13.49 1.27
CA SER A 57 9.97 -12.21 0.58
C SER A 57 8.68 -11.43 0.72
N PHE A 58 8.79 -10.16 1.10
CA PHE A 58 7.68 -9.25 1.20
C PHE A 58 7.36 -8.69 -0.19
N LYS A 59 6.09 -8.77 -0.55
CA LYS A 59 5.54 -8.17 -1.76
C LYS A 59 5.37 -6.67 -1.60
N LEU A 60 4.81 -6.25 -0.46
CA LEU A 60 4.53 -4.85 -0.16
C LEU A 60 4.38 -4.63 1.35
N VAL A 61 4.43 -3.35 1.73
CA VAL A 61 3.99 -2.83 3.02
C VAL A 61 2.77 -1.96 2.77
N SER A 62 1.73 -2.11 3.59
CA SER A 62 0.48 -1.36 3.46
C SER A 62 -0.09 -0.91 4.79
N ILE A 63 -1.04 0.02 4.72
CA ILE A 63 -2.04 0.25 5.76
C ILE A 63 -3.29 -0.51 5.37
N ASP A 64 -3.58 -1.61 6.06
CA ASP A 64 -4.75 -2.44 5.82
C ASP A 64 -5.97 -1.83 6.51
N VAL A 65 -7.09 -1.80 5.79
CA VAL A 65 -8.32 -1.18 6.24
C VAL A 65 -9.43 -2.21 6.19
N ASP A 66 -10.28 -2.22 7.20
CA ASP A 66 -11.42 -3.11 7.27
C ASP A 66 -12.40 -2.87 6.11
N PHE A 67 -12.74 -3.96 5.42
CA PHE A 67 -13.64 -3.95 4.27
C PHE A 67 -15.00 -3.33 4.59
N ALA A 68 -15.60 -3.68 5.74
CA ALA A 68 -16.91 -3.17 6.12
C ALA A 68 -16.87 -1.65 6.37
N LYS A 69 -15.75 -1.13 6.89
CA LYS A 69 -15.53 0.32 7.03
C LYS A 69 -15.42 1.03 5.68
N VAL A 70 -14.73 0.44 4.71
CA VAL A 70 -14.67 0.99 3.34
C VAL A 70 -16.07 1.01 2.71
N HIS A 71 -16.84 -0.06 2.87
CA HIS A 71 -18.22 -0.13 2.38
C HIS A 71 -19.15 0.89 3.05
N GLN A 72 -19.02 1.09 4.37
CA GLN A 72 -19.77 2.12 5.09
C GLN A 72 -19.52 3.52 4.51
N ILE A 73 -18.31 3.82 4.05
CA ILE A 73 -18.01 5.09 3.39
C ILE A 73 -18.69 5.17 2.03
N VAL A 74 -18.65 4.12 1.21
CA VAL A 74 -19.36 4.09 -0.09
C VAL A 74 -20.85 4.36 0.12
N ASP A 75 -21.46 3.72 1.11
CA ASP A 75 -22.88 3.91 1.45
C ASP A 75 -23.18 5.30 2.01
N ALA A 76 -22.28 5.88 2.81
CA ALA A 76 -22.42 7.22 3.34
C ALA A 76 -22.33 8.26 2.21
N MET A 77 -21.34 8.13 1.32
CA MET A 77 -21.12 9.03 0.19
C MET A 77 -22.29 9.01 -0.80
N ARG A 78 -22.95 7.86 -0.99
CA ARG A 78 -24.17 7.74 -1.81
C ARG A 78 -25.31 8.67 -1.35
N LYS A 79 -25.38 8.98 -0.05
CA LYS A 79 -26.45 9.84 0.50
C LYS A 79 -26.18 11.33 0.33
N VAL A 80 -24.95 11.69 -0.05
CA VAL A 80 -24.46 13.07 -0.06
C VAL A 80 -24.20 13.57 -1.48
N ASP A 81 -23.87 12.68 -2.43
CA ASP A 81 -23.50 13.08 -3.80
C ASP A 81 -24.19 12.21 -4.88
N ASP A 82 -24.93 12.87 -5.78
CA ASP A 82 -25.66 12.24 -6.89
C ASP A 82 -24.73 11.54 -7.90
N SER A 83 -23.49 12.01 -8.06
CA SER A 83 -22.50 11.37 -8.94
C SER A 83 -22.11 9.99 -8.41
N LEU A 84 -22.15 9.76 -7.09
CA LEU A 84 -21.96 8.41 -6.55
C LEU A 84 -23.16 7.49 -6.77
N SER A 85 -24.37 8.04 -6.86
CA SER A 85 -25.52 7.24 -7.29
C SER A 85 -25.28 6.67 -8.69
N SER A 86 -24.67 7.45 -9.59
CA SER A 86 -24.29 6.98 -10.93
C SER A 86 -23.28 5.81 -10.90
N PHE A 87 -22.32 5.83 -9.97
CA PHE A 87 -21.36 4.74 -9.78
C PHE A 87 -22.06 3.45 -9.32
N ILE A 88 -22.95 3.54 -8.34
CA ILE A 88 -23.69 2.38 -7.83
C ILE A 88 -24.62 1.81 -8.90
N ASP A 89 -25.33 2.66 -9.63
CA ASP A 89 -26.21 2.22 -10.72
C ASP A 89 -25.42 1.57 -11.85
N MET A 90 -24.21 2.08 -12.14
CA MET A 90 -23.28 1.43 -13.05
C MET A 90 -22.87 0.04 -12.57
N ILE A 91 -22.52 -0.14 -11.28
CA ILE A 91 -22.19 -1.48 -10.76
C ILE A 91 -23.42 -2.40 -10.84
N ARG A 92 -24.63 -1.90 -10.53
CA ARG A 92 -25.87 -2.69 -10.60
C ARG A 92 -26.10 -3.22 -12.01
N GLU A 93 -25.92 -2.37 -13.00
CA GLU A 93 -26.03 -2.73 -14.40
C GLU A 93 -24.98 -3.79 -14.81
N LEU A 94 -23.73 -3.64 -14.38
CA LEU A 94 -22.67 -4.64 -14.60
C LEU A 94 -22.95 -5.98 -13.91
N THR A 95 -23.61 -5.95 -12.75
CA THR A 95 -24.02 -7.15 -12.03
C THR A 95 -25.18 -7.84 -12.72
N LYS A 96 -26.18 -7.08 -13.16
CA LYS A 96 -27.32 -7.61 -13.91
C LYS A 96 -26.88 -8.32 -15.19
N ARG A 97 -26.02 -7.69 -15.99
CA ARG A 97 -25.48 -8.30 -17.23
C ARG A 97 -24.77 -9.62 -16.96
N ARG A 98 -23.97 -9.69 -15.90
CA ARG A 98 -23.30 -10.93 -15.50
C ARG A 98 -24.31 -12.01 -15.10
N ALA A 99 -25.32 -11.64 -14.33
CA ALA A 99 -26.35 -12.59 -13.91
C ALA A 99 -27.10 -13.16 -15.13
N ASP A 100 -27.44 -12.30 -16.10
CA ASP A 100 -28.05 -12.70 -17.37
C ASP A 100 -27.12 -13.63 -18.19
N GLU A 101 -25.83 -13.32 -18.27
CA GLU A 101 -24.81 -14.16 -18.94
C GLU A 101 -24.60 -15.52 -18.26
N GLU A 102 -24.65 -15.56 -16.92
CA GLU A 102 -24.43 -16.77 -16.11
C GLU A 102 -25.74 -17.56 -15.87
N GLY A 103 -26.89 -17.03 -16.31
CA GLY A 103 -28.20 -17.66 -16.12
C GLY A 103 -28.65 -17.73 -14.65
N ILE A 104 -28.17 -16.80 -13.83
CA ILE A 104 -28.43 -16.72 -12.39
C ILE A 104 -29.25 -15.47 -12.04
N VAL A 105 -29.82 -15.43 -10.84
CA VAL A 105 -30.54 -14.26 -10.34
C VAL A 105 -29.54 -13.21 -9.86
N ALA A 106 -29.66 -11.98 -10.35
CA ALA A 106 -28.87 -10.87 -9.84
C ALA A 106 -29.29 -10.57 -8.40
N ASP A 107 -28.35 -10.64 -7.47
CA ASP A 107 -28.55 -10.28 -6.07
C ASP A 107 -27.42 -9.38 -5.54
N ASP A 108 -27.57 -8.94 -4.29
CA ASP A 108 -26.57 -8.10 -3.63
C ASP A 108 -25.23 -8.84 -3.46
N SER A 109 -25.23 -10.17 -3.29
CA SER A 109 -24.00 -10.96 -3.14
C SER A 109 -23.12 -10.86 -4.40
N LEU A 110 -23.75 -10.96 -5.59
CA LEU A 110 -23.08 -10.80 -6.88
C LEU A 110 -22.50 -9.39 -7.09
N MET A 111 -23.11 -8.36 -6.51
CA MET A 111 -22.51 -7.02 -6.48
C MET A 111 -21.25 -6.98 -5.60
N HIS A 112 -21.33 -7.53 -4.40
CA HIS A 112 -20.23 -7.52 -3.43
C HIS A 112 -18.99 -8.29 -3.93
N ASP A 113 -19.17 -9.32 -4.76
CA ASP A 113 -18.06 -10.08 -5.35
C ASP A 113 -17.14 -9.26 -6.28
N ARG A 114 -17.58 -8.08 -6.73
CA ARG A 114 -16.75 -7.19 -7.55
C ARG A 114 -15.94 -6.19 -6.71
N PHE A 115 -16.25 -6.07 -5.42
CA PHE A 115 -15.50 -5.20 -4.52
C PHE A 115 -14.23 -5.90 -4.03
N ILE A 116 -13.17 -5.12 -3.86
CA ILE A 116 -11.91 -5.61 -3.31
C ILE A 116 -12.11 -5.89 -1.83
N LYS A 117 -11.98 -7.16 -1.42
CA LYS A 117 -12.16 -7.58 -0.02
C LYS A 117 -10.96 -7.20 0.86
N ASN A 118 -9.75 -7.24 0.31
CA ASN A 118 -8.52 -6.88 1.02
C ASN A 118 -8.13 -5.44 0.71
N THR A 119 -8.86 -4.49 1.28
CA THR A 119 -8.63 -3.06 1.07
C THR A 119 -7.41 -2.59 1.83
N HIS A 120 -6.50 -1.93 1.13
CA HIS A 120 -5.25 -1.47 1.70
C HIS A 120 -4.71 -0.25 0.94
N LEU A 121 -4.02 0.63 1.66
CA LEU A 121 -3.17 1.66 1.08
C LEU A 121 -1.75 1.12 0.98
N THR A 122 -1.21 0.95 -0.21
CA THR A 122 0.20 0.57 -0.38
C THR A 122 1.12 1.71 0.05
N LEU A 123 2.04 1.43 0.98
CA LEU A 123 3.11 2.36 1.38
C LEU A 123 4.36 2.14 0.53
N ALA A 124 4.77 0.89 0.32
CA ALA A 124 5.91 0.52 -0.50
C ALA A 124 5.67 -0.86 -1.16
N HIS A 125 6.19 -1.05 -2.37
CA HIS A 125 6.17 -2.33 -3.08
C HIS A 125 7.61 -2.81 -3.35
N CYS A 126 7.81 -4.12 -3.45
CA CYS A 126 9.13 -4.72 -3.70
C CYS A 126 9.79 -4.31 -5.04
N SER A 127 9.02 -3.70 -5.95
CA SER A 127 9.55 -3.12 -7.19
C SER A 127 10.12 -1.70 -7.01
N GLN A 128 9.86 -1.06 -5.88
CA GLN A 128 10.30 0.30 -5.54
C GLN A 128 11.40 0.30 -4.48
N MET A 129 11.43 -0.73 -3.63
CA MET A 129 12.28 -0.79 -2.44
C MET A 129 12.78 -2.22 -2.22
N SER A 130 14.03 -2.39 -1.81
CA SER A 130 14.59 -3.70 -1.47
C SER A 130 13.97 -4.28 -0.20
N GLN A 131 14.15 -5.58 0.03
CA GLN A 131 13.64 -6.26 1.23
C GLN A 131 14.25 -5.69 2.52
N GLN A 132 15.56 -5.43 2.50
CA GLN A 132 16.29 -4.86 3.64
C GLN A 132 15.82 -3.45 3.95
N GLU A 133 15.60 -2.62 2.93
CA GLU A 133 15.07 -1.26 3.11
C GLU A 133 13.64 -1.26 3.65
N MET A 134 12.77 -2.15 3.15
CA MET A 134 11.40 -2.27 3.66
C MET A 134 11.38 -2.65 5.15
N LEU A 135 12.20 -3.62 5.55
CA LEU A 135 12.32 -4.00 6.96
C LEU A 135 12.86 -2.84 7.80
N ALA A 136 14.00 -2.28 7.43
CA ALA A 136 14.63 -1.19 8.19
C ALA A 136 13.70 0.04 8.35
N THR A 137 12.82 0.27 7.37
CA THR A 137 11.92 1.42 7.36
C THR A 137 10.61 1.18 8.11
N PHE A 138 10.02 -0.01 7.99
CA PHE A 138 8.64 -0.26 8.43
C PHE A 138 8.52 -1.28 9.57
N GLU A 139 9.55 -2.06 9.88
CA GLU A 139 9.48 -3.12 10.91
C GLU A 139 9.07 -2.58 12.29
N ILE A 140 9.56 -1.40 12.67
CA ILE A 140 9.23 -0.78 13.97
C ILE A 140 7.76 -0.36 14.10
N ILE A 141 7.05 -0.19 12.98
CA ILE A 141 5.64 0.20 12.94
C ILE A 141 4.72 -0.93 12.44
N ASP A 142 5.23 -2.15 12.27
CA ASP A 142 4.40 -3.31 11.92
C ASP A 142 3.34 -3.57 13.01
N GLY A 143 2.11 -3.84 12.57
CA GLY A 143 0.96 -4.04 13.45
C GLY A 143 0.44 -2.78 14.15
N LYS A 144 1.04 -1.60 13.93
CA LYS A 144 0.57 -0.35 14.54
C LYS A 144 -0.61 0.24 13.77
N SER A 145 -1.53 0.84 14.50
CA SER A 145 -2.68 1.54 13.92
C SER A 145 -2.33 2.97 13.54
N VAL A 146 -2.86 3.42 12.41
CA VAL A 146 -2.65 4.76 11.85
C VAL A 146 -3.96 5.29 11.31
N ASP A 147 -4.20 6.58 11.56
CA ASP A 147 -5.34 7.28 11.00
C ASP A 147 -5.09 7.60 9.53
N ILE A 148 -6.10 7.39 8.69
CA ILE A 148 -6.10 7.77 7.29
C ILE A 148 -7.35 8.57 6.96
N PHE A 149 -7.26 9.40 5.93
CA PHE A 149 -8.32 10.31 5.53
C PHE A 149 -8.64 10.11 4.06
N VAL A 150 -9.91 9.79 3.79
CA VAL A 150 -10.47 9.70 2.44
C VAL A 150 -10.78 11.12 1.97
N ASN A 151 -10.12 11.56 0.90
CA ASN A 151 -10.22 12.94 0.42
C ASN A 151 -11.12 13.07 -0.81
N SER A 152 -11.08 12.07 -1.68
CA SER A 152 -11.87 12.08 -2.91
C SER A 152 -12.06 10.67 -3.43
N PHE A 153 -13.09 10.50 -4.24
CA PHE A 153 -13.46 9.24 -4.88
C PHE A 153 -13.26 9.33 -6.39
N PHE A 154 -12.57 8.35 -6.95
CA PHE A 154 -12.25 8.25 -8.37
C PHE A 154 -12.88 7.00 -8.94
N PHE A 155 -13.53 7.11 -10.09
CA PHE A 155 -14.12 5.93 -10.73
C PHE A 155 -14.29 6.08 -12.24
N ASN A 156 -14.33 4.94 -12.90
CA ASN A 156 -14.87 4.78 -14.26
C ASN A 156 -15.58 3.43 -14.35
N LYS A 157 -15.91 2.98 -15.56
CA LYS A 157 -16.60 1.70 -15.81
C LYS A 157 -15.83 0.46 -15.37
N SER A 158 -14.52 0.58 -15.19
CA SER A 158 -13.60 -0.55 -15.02
C SER A 158 -12.96 -0.61 -13.64
N ILE A 159 -12.77 0.52 -12.97
CA ILE A 159 -12.05 0.60 -11.70
C ILE A 159 -12.51 1.79 -10.87
N ALA A 160 -12.47 1.64 -9.55
CA ALA A 160 -12.71 2.73 -8.62
C ALA A 160 -11.77 2.68 -7.42
N ALA A 161 -11.39 3.86 -6.92
CA ALA A 161 -10.48 4.03 -5.81
C ALA A 161 -10.76 5.28 -4.99
N PHE A 162 -10.39 5.25 -3.72
CA PHE A 162 -10.33 6.41 -2.86
C PHE A 162 -8.94 7.01 -2.87
N SER A 163 -8.84 8.33 -2.99
CA SER A 163 -7.61 9.06 -2.69
C SER A 163 -7.47 9.23 -1.19
N ILE A 164 -6.31 8.85 -0.67
CA ILE A 164 -6.04 8.78 0.76
C ILE A 164 -4.88 9.69 1.13
N SER A 165 -4.98 10.33 2.30
CA SER A 165 -3.83 10.85 3.02
C SER A 165 -3.70 10.12 4.36
N ALA A 166 -2.51 9.62 4.68
CA ALA A 166 -2.24 9.02 5.98
C ALA A 166 -1.77 10.10 6.97
N ALA A 167 -2.09 9.91 8.26
CA ALA A 167 -1.46 10.67 9.32
C ALA A 167 0.05 10.42 9.31
N GLY A 168 0.83 11.47 9.62
CA GLY A 168 2.29 11.36 9.66
C GLY A 168 2.82 10.53 10.83
N THR A 169 1.96 10.12 11.76
CA THR A 169 2.34 9.29 12.92
C THR A 169 1.30 8.20 13.16
N THR A 170 1.75 7.10 13.75
CA THR A 170 0.89 6.05 14.30
C THR A 170 0.11 6.58 15.51
N SER A 171 -0.88 5.82 15.97
CA SER A 171 -1.70 6.19 17.12
C SER A 171 -0.90 6.32 18.43
N ASP A 172 0.27 5.70 18.51
CA ASP A 172 1.24 5.79 19.61
C ASP A 172 2.39 6.79 19.34
N GLY A 173 2.31 7.59 18.27
CA GLY A 173 3.20 8.72 18.02
C GLY A 173 4.50 8.40 17.27
N ILE A 174 4.63 7.22 16.68
CA ILE A 174 5.79 6.84 15.86
C ILE A 174 5.62 7.39 14.45
N LEU A 175 6.67 7.96 13.86
CA LEU A 175 6.62 8.49 12.50
C LEU A 175 6.24 7.41 11.48
N VAL A 176 5.27 7.72 10.62
CA VAL A 176 4.87 6.87 9.49
C VAL A 176 5.53 7.41 8.22
N PRO A 177 6.39 6.63 7.55
CA PRO A 177 6.96 7.01 6.27
C PRO A 177 5.87 7.27 5.22
N ARG A 178 6.11 8.23 4.34
CA ARG A 178 5.17 8.55 3.26
C ARG A 178 5.10 7.39 2.26
N SER A 179 3.92 7.21 1.67
CA SER A 179 3.73 6.31 0.53
C SER A 179 4.68 6.69 -0.61
N ALA A 180 5.32 5.68 -1.22
CA ALA A 180 6.14 5.85 -2.41
C ALA A 180 5.32 6.11 -3.68
N ASN A 181 4.01 5.88 -3.66
CA ASN A 181 3.12 6.15 -4.78
C ASN A 181 2.76 7.65 -4.85
N GLU A 182 2.85 8.23 -6.05
CA GLU A 182 2.41 9.61 -6.35
C GLU A 182 0.92 9.83 -6.09
N PHE A 183 0.12 8.78 -6.29
CA PHE A 183 -1.29 8.73 -5.97
C PHE A 183 -1.53 7.71 -4.85
N PRO A 184 -1.44 8.11 -3.56
CA PRO A 184 -1.81 7.24 -2.46
C PRO A 184 -3.32 6.97 -2.50
N HIS A 185 -3.70 5.71 -2.66
CA HIS A 185 -5.09 5.33 -2.87
C HIS A 185 -5.43 3.95 -2.28
N ILE A 186 -6.72 3.72 -2.05
CA ILE A 186 -7.29 2.40 -1.77
C ILE A 186 -8.18 2.02 -2.95
N THR A 187 -7.86 0.92 -3.63
CA THR A 187 -8.72 0.40 -4.70
C THR A 187 -9.92 -0.31 -4.08
N ILE A 188 -11.14 0.06 -4.51
CA ILE A 188 -12.38 -0.48 -3.94
C ILE A 188 -13.11 -1.44 -4.88
N PHE A 189 -12.96 -1.25 -6.19
CA PHE A 189 -13.70 -2.00 -7.20
C PHE A 189 -12.82 -2.22 -8.43
N CYS A 190 -12.86 -3.44 -8.96
CA CYS A 190 -12.30 -3.77 -10.26
C CYS A 190 -13.31 -4.58 -11.07
N ALA A 191 -13.53 -4.20 -12.33
CA ALA A 191 -14.24 -5.04 -13.27
C ALA A 191 -13.46 -6.34 -13.54
N LYS A 192 -14.16 -7.36 -14.05
CA LYS A 192 -13.58 -8.69 -14.31
C LYS A 192 -12.36 -8.56 -15.24
N GLY A 193 -11.23 -9.16 -14.85
CA GLY A 193 -9.98 -9.13 -15.62
C GLY A 193 -9.19 -7.83 -15.50
N ILE A 194 -9.66 -6.84 -14.73
CA ILE A 194 -8.93 -5.59 -14.50
C ILE A 194 -8.07 -5.71 -13.25
N SER A 195 -6.79 -5.37 -13.39
CA SER A 195 -5.83 -5.33 -12.29
C SER A 195 -6.07 -4.09 -11.42
N SER A 196 -6.00 -4.26 -10.09
CA SER A 196 -6.05 -3.12 -9.14
C SER A 196 -4.90 -2.12 -9.36
N ARG A 197 -3.77 -2.56 -9.94
CA ARG A 197 -2.67 -1.67 -10.32
C ARG A 197 -3.10 -0.54 -11.25
N ASN A 198 -4.13 -0.75 -12.08
CA ASN A 198 -4.63 0.25 -13.01
C ASN A 198 -5.26 1.46 -12.30
N ALA A 199 -5.54 1.37 -10.99
CA ALA A 199 -6.04 2.51 -10.21
C ALA A 199 -5.01 3.65 -10.11
N ASN A 200 -3.72 3.36 -10.29
CA ASN A 200 -2.67 4.39 -10.35
C ASN A 200 -2.88 5.39 -11.49
N ASP A 201 -3.58 4.99 -12.56
CA ASP A 201 -3.82 5.83 -13.73
C ASP A 201 -5.11 6.66 -13.62
N LEU A 202 -5.89 6.50 -12.54
CA LEU A 202 -7.15 7.23 -12.36
C LEU A 202 -7.01 8.76 -12.38
N PRO A 203 -5.98 9.38 -11.76
CA PRO A 203 -5.78 10.83 -11.88
C PRO A 203 -5.65 11.29 -13.34
N LYS A 204 -4.83 10.60 -14.14
CA LYS A 204 -4.67 10.88 -15.57
C LYS A 204 -5.96 10.62 -16.35
N ALA A 205 -6.70 9.59 -15.99
CA ALA A 205 -7.98 9.28 -16.62
C ALA A 205 -9.02 10.40 -16.39
N VAL A 206 -9.00 11.04 -15.21
CA VAL A 206 -9.84 12.22 -14.90
C VAL A 206 -9.42 13.42 -15.74
N GLU A 207 -8.11 13.70 -15.82
CA GLU A 207 -7.57 14.77 -16.69
C GLU A 207 -7.99 14.58 -18.15
N ASN A 208 -8.03 13.33 -18.62
CA ASN A 208 -8.45 12.96 -19.96
C ASN A 208 -9.97 12.83 -20.15
N GLY A 209 -10.78 13.09 -19.11
CA GLY A 209 -12.25 13.00 -19.16
C GLY A 209 -12.82 11.58 -19.30
N THR A 210 -12.01 10.55 -19.04
CA THR A 210 -12.40 9.12 -19.13
C THR A 210 -12.70 8.49 -17.76
N ALA A 211 -12.48 9.24 -16.69
CA ALA A 211 -12.89 8.91 -15.33
C ALA A 211 -13.51 10.13 -14.64
N GLN A 212 -14.23 9.90 -13.56
CA GLN A 212 -14.83 10.91 -12.72
C GLN A 212 -14.09 11.02 -11.39
N ARG A 213 -14.07 12.23 -10.83
CA ARG A 213 -13.56 12.52 -9.49
C ARG A 213 -14.64 13.26 -8.71
N VAL A 214 -14.98 12.73 -7.55
CA VAL A 214 -15.83 13.38 -6.55
C VAL A 214 -14.94 13.81 -5.39
N ILE A 215 -14.89 15.12 -5.12
CA ILE A 215 -14.10 15.68 -4.02
C ILE A 215 -15.00 15.74 -2.78
N LEU A 216 -14.50 15.25 -1.65
CA LEU A 216 -15.21 15.38 -0.39
C LEU A 216 -14.93 16.75 0.22
N GLU A 217 -15.99 17.48 0.58
CA GLU A 217 -15.86 18.77 1.27
C GLU A 217 -15.11 18.62 2.61
N HIS A 218 -15.35 17.50 3.28
CA HIS A 218 -14.68 17.11 4.51
C HIS A 218 -14.10 15.71 4.38
N PRO A 219 -12.78 15.53 4.60
CA PRO A 219 -12.18 14.21 4.55
C PRO A 219 -12.80 13.25 5.58
N LEU A 220 -13.11 12.03 5.14
CA LEU A 220 -13.66 11.00 6.02
C LEU A 220 -12.51 10.23 6.68
N LYS A 221 -12.53 10.19 8.01
CA LYS A 221 -11.51 9.51 8.80
C LYS A 221 -11.77 8.00 8.86
N LEU A 222 -10.73 7.21 8.60
CA LEU A 222 -10.65 5.78 8.87
C LEU A 222 -9.41 5.50 9.72
N GLN A 223 -9.38 4.31 10.31
CA GLN A 223 -8.20 3.75 10.93
C GLN A 223 -7.81 2.48 10.18
N GLY A 224 -6.52 2.30 9.95
CA GLY A 224 -5.97 1.07 9.42
C GLY A 224 -4.78 0.60 10.23
N THR A 225 -4.28 -0.59 9.89
CA THR A 225 -3.16 -1.24 10.56
C THR A 225 -2.03 -1.46 9.57
N ILE A 226 -0.81 -1.07 9.93
CA ILE A 226 0.35 -1.27 9.07
C ILE A 226 0.71 -2.76 9.07
N SER A 227 0.97 -3.32 7.89
CA SER A 227 1.31 -4.73 7.74
C SER A 227 2.26 -5.01 6.57
N PHE A 228 3.00 -6.10 6.69
CA PHE A 228 3.79 -6.68 5.61
C PHE A 228 3.03 -7.81 4.90
N TRP A 229 2.92 -7.71 3.57
CA TRP A 229 2.32 -8.75 2.74
C TRP A 229 3.42 -9.61 2.13
N LYS A 230 3.32 -10.93 2.26
CA LYS A 230 4.28 -11.88 1.68
C LYS A 230 3.93 -12.20 0.22
N SER A 231 4.96 -12.54 -0.58
CA SER A 231 4.81 -12.97 -1.98
C SER A 231 4.44 -14.44 -2.10
#